data_AF-A0AAE0UD31-F1
#
_entry.id   AF-A0AAE0UD31-F1
#
_cell.length_a   1.000
_cell.length_b   1.000
_cell.length_c   1.000
_cell.angle_alpha   90.00
_cell.angle_beta   90.00
_cell.angle_gamma   90.00
#
_symmetry.space_group_name_H-M   'P 1'
#
loop_
_entity.id
_entity.type
_entity.pdbx_description
1 polymer ?
#
loop_
_entity_poly.entity_id
_entity_poly.type
_entity_poly.pdbx_seq_one_letter_code
_entity_poly.pdbx_strand_id
1 'polypeptide(L)'
;MEQQQGARNITQLFQEAARVNDPRLEGWWNTIVDLHTNLTDTTTGVMRPLGYFFARYPTQDPMFVRTAYTWITFHSESGTIKAAIEKIGHTRPGLVNELRSPITGLSQYELSTAKRKDKGERPHHNFTPIIHNDADSWATSGALKSINNNEEVDPETTVDVPRTPEFKVEYVRLIVQALLDTTHKFEGDLKDVGILNFTTVRTLEQVAWDFLESLIDAQEGRPCVYPWATVYHHERYNSFEARFEQAMIFLSTSKAACTNLLQASVLARFANGPVFEYKKKEANKHNNGRKDTILADLRARAAAADAQQAAAVNQPGA
;
A
#
# COMPACT_ATOMS: atom_id res chain seq x y z
N MET A 1 1.95 39.95 18.73
CA MET A 1 1.40 39.42 17.47
C MET A 1 1.02 37.98 17.70
N GLU A 2 -0.15 37.76 18.31
CA GLU A 2 -0.77 36.45 18.45
C GLU A 2 -1.46 36.12 17.12
N GLN A 3 -0.81 35.33 16.28
CA GLN A 3 -1.52 34.69 15.18
C GLN A 3 -2.27 33.49 15.75
N GLN A 4 -3.59 33.53 15.54
CA GLN A 4 -4.52 32.41 15.69
C GLN A 4 -3.89 31.12 15.15
N GLN A 5 -3.41 30.26 16.06
CA GLN A 5 -3.12 28.88 15.75
C GLN A 5 -4.46 28.16 15.57
N GLY A 6 -5.02 28.24 14.34
CA GLY A 6 -6.01 27.26 13.92
C GLY A 6 -5.46 25.87 14.22
N ALA A 7 -6.27 25.00 14.82
CA ALA A 7 -5.86 23.71 15.35
C ALA A 7 -5.01 22.95 14.31
N ARG A 8 -3.68 23.00 14.45
CA ARG A 8 -2.76 22.30 13.54
C ARG A 8 -3.03 20.82 13.73
N ASN A 9 -3.36 20.12 12.64
CA ASN A 9 -3.45 18.66 12.65
C ASN A 9 -2.08 18.11 13.08
N ILE A 10 -2.04 17.15 14.03
CA ILE A 10 -0.80 16.53 14.52
C ILE A 10 0.10 16.08 13.36
N THR A 11 -0.50 15.53 12.30
CA THR A 11 0.25 15.09 11.12
C THR A 11 1.04 16.24 10.50
N GLN A 12 0.40 17.40 10.30
CA GLN A 12 1.04 18.58 9.74
C GLN A 12 2.10 19.15 10.68
N LEU A 13 1.81 19.18 11.99
CA LEU A 13 2.77 19.62 13.00
C LEU A 13 4.07 18.80 12.95
N PHE A 14 3.96 17.47 12.90
CA PHE A 14 5.11 16.57 12.86
C PHE A 14 5.88 16.69 11.54
N GLN A 15 5.19 16.81 10.40
CA GLN A 15 5.81 16.98 9.10
C GLN A 15 6.58 18.31 9.00
N GLU A 16 5.98 19.42 9.46
CA GLU A 16 6.62 20.73 9.47
C GLU A 16 7.84 20.75 10.40
N ALA A 17 7.69 20.20 11.60
CA ALA A 17 8.75 20.08 12.59
C ALA A 17 9.93 19.23 12.09
N ALA A 18 9.66 18.11 11.43
CA ALA A 18 10.69 17.28 10.81
C ALA A 18 11.45 18.03 9.71
N ARG A 19 10.74 18.81 8.86
CA ARG A 19 11.35 19.59 7.78
C ARG A 19 12.37 20.62 8.29
N VAL A 20 12.13 21.18 9.47
CA VAL A 20 12.99 22.22 10.07
C VAL A 20 13.93 21.68 11.16
N ASN A 21 13.98 20.35 11.37
CA ASN A 21 14.72 19.70 12.45
C ASN A 21 14.40 20.31 13.83
N ASP A 22 13.11 20.47 14.16
CA ASP A 22 12.68 21.05 15.44
C ASP A 22 13.18 20.18 16.61
N PRO A 23 13.93 20.75 17.58
CA PRO A 23 14.46 20.00 18.71
C PRO A 23 13.37 19.42 19.63
N ARG A 24 12.13 19.91 19.55
CA ARG A 24 11.00 19.42 20.36
C ARG A 24 10.42 18.11 19.82
N LEU A 25 10.72 17.76 18.56
CA LEU A 25 10.12 16.63 17.86
C LEU A 25 10.37 15.30 18.58
N GLU A 26 11.54 15.12 19.17
CA GLU A 26 11.86 13.94 19.98
C GLU A 26 10.96 13.82 21.21
N GLY A 27 10.79 14.93 21.94
CA GLY A 27 9.89 14.99 23.10
C GLY A 27 8.44 14.69 22.72
N TRP A 28 7.98 15.24 21.59
CA TRP A 28 6.64 14.99 21.07
C TRP A 28 6.42 13.53 20.67
N TRP A 29 7.40 12.90 20.03
CA TRP A 29 7.35 11.47 19.72
C TRP A 29 7.29 10.60 20.97
N ASN A 30 8.12 10.90 21.98
CA ASN A 30 8.10 10.18 23.25
C ASN A 30 6.74 10.29 23.94
N THR A 31 6.11 11.47 23.89
CA THR A 31 4.74 11.66 24.38
C THR A 31 3.71 10.86 23.59
N ILE A 32 3.80 10.79 22.25
CA ILE A 32 2.88 9.98 21.42
C ILE A 32 2.99 8.48 21.76
N VAL A 33 4.22 7.96 21.85
CA VAL A 33 4.46 6.54 22.17
C VAL A 33 3.99 6.21 23.59
N ASP A 34 4.29 7.05 24.57
CA ASP A 34 3.92 6.80 25.96
C ASP A 34 2.41 6.99 26.19
N LEU A 35 1.76 7.95 25.51
CA LEU A 35 0.29 8.06 25.48
C LEU A 35 -0.34 6.78 24.92
N HIS A 36 0.13 6.29 23.77
CA HIS A 36 -0.41 5.07 23.16
C HIS A 36 -0.24 3.86 24.10
N THR A 37 0.97 3.65 24.61
CA THR A 37 1.31 2.50 25.46
C THR A 37 0.55 2.50 26.79
N ASN A 38 0.22 3.67 27.33
CA ASN A 38 -0.42 3.80 28.65
C ASN A 38 -1.87 4.33 28.58
N LEU A 39 -2.46 4.45 27.39
CA LEU A 39 -3.81 5.00 27.21
C LEU A 39 -4.83 4.25 28.04
N THR A 40 -4.69 2.93 28.10
CA THR A 40 -5.57 2.04 28.83
C THR A 40 -4.82 1.49 30.04
N ASP A 41 -5.48 1.49 31.20
CA ASP A 41 -4.95 0.80 32.37
C ASP A 41 -4.96 -0.72 32.13
N THR A 42 -3.80 -1.36 32.20
CA THR A 42 -3.64 -2.79 31.90
C THR A 42 -4.38 -3.70 32.88
N THR A 43 -4.72 -3.20 34.07
CA THR A 43 -5.41 -3.97 35.11
C THR A 43 -6.92 -3.89 34.92
N THR A 44 -7.43 -2.68 34.65
CA THR A 44 -8.89 -2.43 34.60
C THR A 44 -9.44 -2.44 33.19
N GLY A 45 -8.59 -2.30 32.17
CA GLY A 45 -9.01 -2.10 30.78
C GLY A 45 -9.67 -0.74 30.52
N VAL A 46 -9.65 0.17 31.50
CA VAL A 46 -10.29 1.48 31.40
C VAL A 46 -9.31 2.51 30.85
N MET A 47 -9.80 3.38 29.97
CA MET A 47 -9.02 4.51 29.44
C MET A 47 -8.64 5.48 30.56
N ARG A 48 -7.36 5.82 30.66
CA ARG A 48 -6.84 6.79 31.62
C ARG A 48 -7.24 8.21 31.20
N PRO A 49 -7.72 9.06 32.11
CA PRO A 49 -8.13 10.42 31.78
C PRO A 49 -6.92 11.32 31.48
N LEU A 50 -7.12 12.37 30.68
CA LEU A 50 -6.09 13.36 30.33
C LEU A 50 -5.29 13.90 31.53
N GLY A 51 -5.94 14.10 32.69
CA GLY A 51 -5.28 14.57 33.91
C GLY A 51 -4.12 13.68 34.39
N TYR A 52 -4.20 12.37 34.12
CA TYR A 52 -3.11 11.43 34.40
C TYR A 52 -1.84 11.79 33.61
N PHE A 53 -2.00 12.19 32.35
CA PHE A 53 -0.89 12.48 31.44
C PHE A 53 -0.28 13.87 31.68
N PHE A 54 -1.05 14.85 32.12
CA PHE A 54 -0.47 16.15 32.53
C PHE A 54 0.51 16.00 33.69
N ALA A 55 0.22 15.13 34.66
CA ALA A 55 1.15 14.86 35.76
C ALA A 55 2.43 14.15 35.30
N ARG A 56 2.37 13.40 34.20
CA ARG A 56 3.49 12.63 33.64
C ARG A 56 4.41 13.46 32.75
N TYR A 57 3.91 14.55 32.16
CA TYR A 57 4.67 15.45 31.30
C TYR A 57 4.67 16.91 31.78
N PRO A 58 5.19 17.20 32.99
CA PRO A 58 5.12 18.55 33.56
C PRO A 58 5.92 19.60 32.78
N THR A 59 6.87 19.16 31.93
CA THR A 59 7.73 20.03 31.12
C THR A 59 7.28 20.15 29.66
N GLN A 60 6.30 19.36 29.23
CA GLN A 60 5.77 19.45 27.87
C GLN A 60 4.74 20.57 27.77
N ASP A 61 4.59 21.15 26.57
CA ASP A 61 3.53 22.11 26.30
C ASP A 61 2.15 21.47 26.61
N PRO A 62 1.38 22.00 27.57
CA PRO A 62 0.07 21.45 27.92
C PRO A 62 -0.90 21.41 26.74
N MET A 63 -0.77 22.35 25.79
CA MET A 63 -1.59 22.34 24.58
C MET A 63 -1.24 21.16 23.67
N PHE A 64 0.05 20.86 23.52
CA PHE A 64 0.50 19.69 22.79
C PHE A 64 -0.02 18.39 23.44
N VAL A 65 0.15 18.23 24.75
CA VAL A 65 -0.30 17.02 25.48
C VAL A 65 -1.80 16.80 25.32
N ARG A 66 -2.60 17.87 25.40
CA ARG A 66 -4.05 17.80 25.17
C ARG A 66 -4.37 17.34 23.75
N THR A 67 -3.76 17.97 22.74
CA THR A 67 -3.99 17.62 21.33
C THR A 67 -3.56 16.19 21.03
N ALA A 68 -2.39 15.77 21.53
CA ALA A 68 -1.87 14.41 21.41
C ALA A 68 -2.82 13.38 22.04
N TYR A 69 -3.29 13.63 23.26
CA TYR A 69 -4.26 12.76 23.92
C TYR A 69 -5.55 12.63 23.11
N THR A 70 -6.16 13.74 22.68
CA THR A 70 -7.39 13.71 21.88
C THR A 70 -7.21 12.95 20.57
N TRP A 71 -6.08 13.15 19.88
CA TRP A 71 -5.75 12.45 18.65
C TRP A 71 -5.58 10.93 18.86
N ILE A 72 -4.83 10.53 19.89
CA ILE A 72 -4.63 9.12 20.24
C ILE A 72 -5.95 8.45 20.63
N THR A 73 -6.76 9.09 21.50
CA THR A 73 -8.07 8.56 21.90
C THR A 73 -8.98 8.36 20.70
N PHE A 74 -9.11 9.37 19.84
CA PHE A 74 -9.95 9.29 18.64
C PHE A 74 -9.53 8.13 17.73
N HIS A 75 -8.24 7.99 17.46
CA HIS A 75 -7.73 6.94 16.58
C HIS A 75 -7.78 5.54 17.20
N SER A 76 -7.61 5.43 18.53
CA SER A 76 -7.78 4.17 19.25
C SER A 76 -9.24 3.71 19.27
N GLU A 77 -10.18 4.60 19.56
CA GLU A 77 -11.62 4.29 19.60
C GLU A 77 -12.19 3.96 18.22
N SER A 78 -11.66 4.60 17.16
CA SER A 78 -12.07 4.32 15.77
C SER A 78 -11.31 3.15 15.12
N GLY A 79 -10.34 2.53 15.80
CA GLY A 79 -9.54 1.44 15.25
C GLY A 79 -8.58 1.86 14.12
N THR A 80 -8.23 3.15 14.03
CA THR A 80 -7.39 3.72 12.96
C THR A 80 -5.98 4.11 13.43
N ILE A 81 -5.63 3.84 14.70
CA ILE A 81 -4.36 4.24 15.32
C ILE A 81 -3.10 3.75 14.59
N LYS A 82 -3.15 2.53 14.04
CA LYS A 82 -2.04 2.01 13.22
C LYS A 82 -1.76 2.93 12.03
N ALA A 83 -2.78 3.26 11.24
CA ALA A 83 -2.63 4.10 10.05
C ALA A 83 -2.20 5.53 10.44
N ALA A 84 -2.69 6.03 11.56
CA ALA A 84 -2.38 7.35 12.07
C ALA A 84 -0.89 7.47 12.47
N ILE A 85 -0.35 6.51 13.22
CA ILE A 85 1.06 6.46 13.60
C ILE A 85 1.96 6.17 12.38
N GLU A 86 1.55 5.25 11.50
CA GLU A 86 2.26 5.01 10.23
C GLU A 86 2.40 6.29 9.39
N LYS A 87 1.37 7.15 9.34
CA LYS A 87 1.38 8.39 8.55
C LYS A 87 2.48 9.35 9.00
N ILE A 88 2.75 9.43 10.30
CA ILE A 88 3.79 10.31 10.84
C ILE A 88 5.14 9.61 11.02
N GLY A 89 5.24 8.27 10.98
CA GLY A 89 6.45 7.50 11.32
C GLY A 89 7.77 7.99 10.73
N HIS A 90 7.77 8.45 9.48
CA HIS A 90 8.94 9.03 8.80
C HIS A 90 9.51 10.30 9.46
N THR A 91 8.73 10.96 10.32
CA THR A 91 9.13 12.16 11.07
C THR A 91 9.85 11.83 12.37
N ARG A 92 9.95 10.56 12.77
CA ARG A 92 10.68 10.19 13.99
C ARG A 92 12.16 10.52 13.84
N PRO A 93 12.75 11.34 14.73
CA PRO A 93 14.16 11.69 14.65
C PRO A 93 15.06 10.45 14.55
N GLY A 94 15.98 10.46 13.58
CA GLY A 94 16.97 9.39 13.38
C GLY A 94 16.45 8.10 12.72
N LEU A 95 15.15 7.80 12.78
CA LEU A 95 14.62 6.49 12.36
C LEU A 95 14.88 6.16 10.89
N VAL A 96 14.64 7.10 9.97
CA VAL A 96 14.89 6.86 8.52
C VAL A 96 16.38 6.64 8.26
N ASN A 97 17.26 7.38 8.95
CA ASN A 97 18.71 7.23 8.80
C ASN A 97 19.20 5.90 9.39
N GLU A 98 18.65 5.47 10.52
CA GLU A 98 18.91 4.16 11.12
C GLU A 98 18.49 3.03 10.18
N LEU A 99 17.30 3.12 9.57
CA LEU A 99 16.81 2.12 8.62
C LEU A 99 17.63 2.07 7.32
N ARG A 100 18.26 3.18 6.92
CA ARG A 100 19.19 3.23 5.77
C ARG A 100 20.62 2.84 6.14
N SER A 101 20.93 2.69 7.43
CA SER A 101 22.28 2.35 7.90
C SER A 101 22.66 0.94 7.45
N PRO A 102 23.86 0.72 6.89
CA PRO A 102 24.33 -0.62 6.51
C PRO A 102 24.63 -1.52 7.72
N ILE A 103 24.66 -0.97 8.94
CA ILE A 103 25.03 -1.69 10.16
C ILE A 103 23.79 -2.26 10.87
N THR A 104 22.75 -1.45 11.00
CA THR A 104 21.55 -1.77 11.81
C THR A 104 20.25 -1.78 11.01
N GLY A 105 20.28 -1.28 9.78
CA GLY A 105 19.11 -1.08 8.94
C GLY A 105 18.91 -2.17 7.89
N LEU A 106 18.30 -1.77 6.79
CA LEU A 106 18.00 -2.64 5.66
C LEU A 106 19.27 -3.06 4.91
N SER A 107 19.25 -4.28 4.39
CA SER A 107 20.29 -4.76 3.49
C SER A 107 20.31 -3.96 2.18
N GLN A 108 21.46 -3.93 1.51
CA GLN A 108 21.57 -3.30 0.17
C GLN A 108 20.56 -3.89 -0.83
N TYR A 109 20.27 -5.20 -0.74
CA TYR A 109 19.24 -5.86 -1.54
C TYR A 109 17.85 -5.24 -1.33
N GLU A 110 17.48 -4.88 -0.11
CA GLU A 110 16.17 -4.27 0.21
C GLU A 110 16.09 -2.81 -0.21
N LEU A 111 17.23 -2.10 -0.20
CA LEU A 111 17.33 -0.71 -0.65
C LEU A 111 17.48 -0.57 -2.18
N SER A 112 17.95 -1.61 -2.87
CA SER A 112 18.21 -1.60 -4.31
C SER A 112 16.92 -1.46 -5.13
N THR A 113 16.92 -0.65 -6.18
CA THR A 113 15.82 -0.62 -7.16
C THR A 113 15.81 -1.85 -8.08
N ALA A 114 16.91 -2.60 -8.12
CA ALA A 114 17.11 -3.80 -8.94
C ALA A 114 17.13 -5.10 -8.12
N LYS A 115 16.31 -5.19 -7.07
CA LYS A 115 16.23 -6.30 -6.08
C LYS A 115 16.41 -7.69 -6.70
N ARG A 116 15.74 -7.99 -7.83
CA ARG A 116 15.80 -9.33 -8.47
C ARG A 116 17.17 -9.73 -9.01
N LYS A 117 18.05 -8.77 -9.31
CA LYS A 117 19.37 -8.99 -9.93
C LYS A 117 20.51 -8.92 -8.93
N ASP A 118 20.36 -8.12 -7.87
CA ASP A 118 21.45 -7.79 -6.95
C ASP A 118 21.18 -8.35 -5.55
N LYS A 119 21.43 -9.65 -5.37
CA LYS A 119 21.17 -10.35 -4.11
C LYS A 119 22.26 -10.20 -3.06
N GLY A 120 23.38 -9.54 -3.41
CA GLY A 120 24.54 -9.36 -2.54
C GLY A 120 25.03 -10.65 -1.87
N GLU A 121 25.86 -10.49 -0.84
CA GLU A 121 26.13 -11.56 0.11
C GLU A 121 24.96 -11.72 1.08
N ARG A 122 24.60 -12.97 1.39
CA ARG A 122 23.57 -13.28 2.37
C ARG A 122 24.06 -12.85 3.75
N PRO A 123 23.39 -11.93 4.46
CA PRO A 123 23.87 -11.55 5.78
C PRO A 123 23.65 -12.68 6.77
N HIS A 124 24.60 -12.85 7.70
CA HIS A 124 24.40 -13.70 8.86
C HIS A 124 23.54 -12.95 9.89
N HIS A 125 22.28 -13.36 10.02
CA HIS A 125 21.35 -12.72 10.94
C HIS A 125 21.17 -13.55 12.21
N ASN A 126 21.43 -12.93 13.36
CA ASN A 126 20.86 -13.33 14.64
C ASN A 126 19.68 -12.41 14.93
N PHE A 127 18.56 -12.97 15.41
CA PHE A 127 17.44 -12.14 15.82
C PHE A 127 17.81 -11.33 17.06
N THR A 128 17.77 -10.01 16.94
CA THR A 128 17.85 -9.07 18.07
C THR A 128 16.61 -8.18 18.02
N PRO A 129 15.80 -8.14 19.09
CA PRO A 129 14.60 -7.33 19.09
C PRO A 129 14.96 -5.84 19.13
N ILE A 130 14.60 -5.11 18.07
CA ILE A 130 14.81 -3.66 17.94
C ILE A 130 13.48 -2.89 18.07
N ILE A 131 12.35 -3.57 17.81
CA ILE A 131 10.99 -3.02 17.97
C ILE A 131 10.44 -3.47 19.32
N HIS A 132 10.06 -2.53 20.17
CA HIS A 132 9.71 -2.81 21.57
C HIS A 132 8.21 -2.70 21.89
N ASN A 133 7.43 -2.04 21.02
CA ASN A 133 5.99 -1.89 21.19
C ASN A 133 5.30 -1.64 19.84
N ASP A 134 3.96 -1.62 19.85
CA ASP A 134 3.14 -1.43 18.65
C ASP A 134 3.37 -0.06 18.00
N ALA A 135 3.50 1.01 18.78
CA ALA A 135 3.76 2.34 18.24
C ALA A 135 5.11 2.41 17.50
N ASP A 136 6.15 1.78 18.05
CA ASP A 136 7.45 1.63 17.39
C ASP A 136 7.33 0.83 16.10
N SER A 137 6.57 -0.27 16.11
CA SER A 137 6.31 -1.10 14.94
C SER A 137 5.64 -0.32 13.82
N TRP A 138 4.60 0.47 14.15
CA TRP A 138 3.85 1.26 13.19
C TRP A 138 4.64 2.49 12.71
N ALA A 139 5.40 3.16 13.58
CA ALA A 139 6.31 4.22 13.18
C ALA A 139 7.38 3.70 12.21
N THR A 140 7.96 2.53 12.51
CA THR A 140 8.90 1.83 11.62
C THR A 140 8.26 1.49 10.29
N SER A 141 7.03 0.98 10.28
CA SER A 141 6.26 0.70 9.06
C SER A 141 6.09 1.96 8.19
N GLY A 142 5.73 3.09 8.80
CA GLY A 142 5.64 4.40 8.13
C GLY A 142 6.96 4.88 7.54
N ALA A 143 8.04 4.80 8.32
CA ALA A 143 9.37 5.17 7.89
C ALA A 143 9.89 4.27 6.74
N LEU A 144 9.68 2.96 6.84
CA LEU A 144 10.03 2.01 5.77
C LEU A 144 9.31 2.31 4.46
N LYS A 145 8.01 2.61 4.51
CA LYS A 145 7.25 3.03 3.32
C LYS A 145 7.82 4.31 2.71
N SER A 146 8.25 5.26 3.55
CA SER A 146 8.83 6.53 3.09
C SER A 146 10.19 6.38 2.42
N ILE A 147 10.98 5.36 2.76
CA ILE A 147 12.27 5.07 2.12
C ILE A 147 12.10 4.81 0.62
N ASN A 148 10.96 4.24 0.23
CA ASN A 148 10.63 3.95 -1.16
C ASN A 148 9.77 5.06 -1.81
N ASN A 149 9.64 6.22 -1.16
CA ASN A 149 9.13 7.41 -1.83
C ASN A 149 10.17 7.91 -2.84
N ASN A 150 9.70 8.41 -3.98
CA ASN A 150 10.56 9.00 -5.00
C ASN A 150 10.90 10.43 -4.57
N GLU A 151 12.19 10.72 -4.38
CA GLU A 151 12.67 11.91 -3.66
C GLU A 151 12.42 13.23 -4.41
N GLU A 152 12.25 13.21 -5.73
CA GLU A 152 11.98 14.41 -6.52
C GLU A 152 10.89 14.12 -7.56
N VAL A 153 9.69 14.63 -7.29
CA VAL A 153 8.63 14.75 -8.30
C VAL A 153 8.67 16.16 -8.84
N ASP A 154 8.83 16.27 -10.15
CA ASP A 154 8.77 17.55 -10.83
C ASP A 154 7.37 18.18 -10.59
N PRO A 155 7.29 19.35 -9.95
CA PRO A 155 6.01 20.02 -9.68
C PRO A 155 5.14 20.15 -10.93
N GLU A 156 5.75 20.37 -12.11
CA GLU A 156 5.03 20.50 -13.38
C GLU A 156 4.21 19.25 -13.72
N THR A 157 4.70 18.08 -13.32
CA THR A 157 4.02 16.79 -13.55
C THR A 157 2.86 16.51 -12.58
N THR A 158 2.62 17.39 -11.60
CA THR A 158 1.56 17.23 -10.58
C THR A 158 0.51 18.34 -10.59
N VAL A 159 0.61 19.29 -11.53
CA VAL A 159 -0.29 20.45 -11.62
C VAL A 159 -1.74 20.03 -11.87
N ASP A 160 -1.94 18.95 -12.62
CA ASP A 160 -3.25 18.41 -13.01
C ASP A 160 -3.81 17.35 -12.04
N VAL A 161 -3.14 17.11 -10.90
CA VAL A 161 -3.65 16.18 -9.86
C VAL A 161 -4.97 16.72 -9.29
N PRO A 162 -6.06 15.93 -9.27
CA PRO A 162 -7.35 16.39 -8.75
C PRO A 162 -7.28 16.59 -7.22
N ARG A 163 -7.47 17.83 -6.78
CA ARG A 163 -7.38 18.21 -5.35
C ARG A 163 -8.74 18.38 -4.67
N THR A 164 -9.77 18.80 -5.41
CA THR A 164 -11.09 19.07 -4.83
C THR A 164 -12.01 17.85 -4.92
N PRO A 165 -12.97 17.69 -4.00
CA PRO A 165 -13.94 16.60 -4.05
C PRO A 165 -14.67 16.51 -5.39
N GLU A 166 -15.04 17.66 -5.96
CA GLU A 166 -15.81 17.76 -7.21
C GLU A 166 -15.03 17.18 -8.38
N PHE A 167 -13.74 17.51 -8.51
CA PHE A 167 -12.90 16.93 -9.55
C PHE A 167 -12.66 15.44 -9.33
N LYS A 168 -12.42 15.00 -8.09
CA LYS A 168 -12.21 13.58 -7.78
C LYS A 168 -13.43 12.72 -8.13
N VAL A 169 -14.65 13.21 -7.91
CA VAL A 169 -15.89 12.49 -8.26
C VAL A 169 -15.96 12.17 -9.76
N GLU A 170 -15.52 13.07 -10.63
CA GLU A 170 -15.51 12.82 -12.08
C GLU A 170 -14.56 11.67 -12.45
N TYR A 171 -13.36 11.63 -11.88
CA TYR A 171 -12.41 10.52 -12.07
C TYR A 171 -12.95 9.20 -11.50
N VAL A 172 -13.56 9.23 -10.31
CA VAL A 172 -14.20 8.05 -9.70
C VAL A 172 -15.30 7.50 -10.60
N ARG A 173 -16.14 8.37 -11.18
CA ARG A 173 -17.19 7.96 -12.12
C ARG A 173 -16.59 7.21 -13.32
N LEU A 174 -15.51 7.71 -13.90
CA LEU A 174 -14.84 7.06 -15.03
C LEU A 174 -14.24 5.70 -14.65
N ILE A 175 -13.60 5.59 -13.48
CA ILE A 175 -13.11 4.30 -12.98
C ILE A 175 -14.26 3.31 -12.81
N VAL A 176 -15.36 3.70 -12.15
CA VAL A 176 -16.54 2.84 -11.97
C VAL A 176 -17.10 2.38 -13.32
N GLN A 177 -17.19 3.28 -14.30
CA GLN A 177 -17.62 2.92 -15.65
C GLN A 177 -16.72 1.86 -16.29
N ALA A 178 -15.39 1.96 -16.16
CA ALA A 178 -14.48 0.94 -16.70
C ALA A 178 -14.54 -0.40 -15.94
N LEU A 179 -14.83 -0.37 -14.63
CA LEU A 179 -15.06 -1.57 -13.84
C LEU A 179 -16.34 -2.30 -14.26
N LEU A 180 -17.40 -1.55 -14.60
CA LEU A 180 -18.69 -2.07 -15.07
C LEU A 180 -18.69 -2.45 -16.56
N ASP A 181 -17.86 -1.81 -17.37
CA ASP A 181 -17.76 -2.11 -18.78
C ASP A 181 -17.20 -3.52 -18.98
N THR A 182 -17.98 -4.38 -19.62
CA THR A 182 -17.64 -5.79 -19.90
C THR A 182 -17.52 -6.06 -21.41
N THR A 183 -17.59 -5.01 -22.24
CA THR A 183 -17.54 -5.10 -23.70
C THR A 183 -16.17 -5.55 -24.19
N HIS A 184 -15.11 -4.97 -23.63
CA HIS A 184 -13.73 -5.33 -23.91
C HIS A 184 -13.21 -6.27 -22.81
N LYS A 185 -13.04 -7.53 -23.15
CA LYS A 185 -12.51 -8.56 -22.25
C LYS A 185 -11.53 -9.47 -22.95
N PHE A 186 -10.54 -9.96 -22.21
CA PHE A 186 -9.69 -11.02 -22.73
C PHE A 186 -10.46 -12.35 -22.77
N GLU A 187 -10.16 -13.21 -23.75
CA GLU A 187 -10.55 -14.63 -23.69
C GLU A 187 -10.14 -15.25 -22.34
N GLY A 188 -11.10 -15.83 -21.60
CA GLY A 188 -10.89 -16.40 -20.26
C GLY A 188 -11.44 -15.56 -19.09
N ASP A 189 -11.82 -14.30 -19.31
CA ASP A 189 -12.28 -13.39 -18.26
C ASP A 189 -13.74 -13.63 -17.80
N LEU A 190 -14.42 -14.69 -18.26
CA LEU A 190 -15.85 -14.90 -17.96
C LEU A 190 -16.12 -15.01 -16.45
N LYS A 191 -15.22 -15.64 -15.69
CA LYS A 191 -15.32 -15.72 -14.23
C LYS A 191 -15.21 -14.32 -13.61
N ASP A 192 -14.27 -13.53 -14.08
CA ASP A 192 -14.01 -12.19 -13.55
C ASP A 192 -15.17 -11.23 -13.85
N VAL A 193 -15.72 -11.29 -15.06
CA VAL A 193 -16.96 -10.60 -15.43
C VAL A 193 -18.12 -11.01 -14.52
N GLY A 194 -18.24 -12.30 -14.21
CA GLY A 194 -19.23 -12.79 -13.25
C GLY A 194 -19.09 -12.11 -11.89
N ILE A 195 -17.88 -12.07 -11.33
CA ILE A 195 -17.62 -11.41 -10.04
C ILE A 195 -18.01 -9.92 -10.08
N LEU A 196 -17.61 -9.20 -11.12
CA LEU A 196 -17.93 -7.78 -11.27
C LEU A 196 -19.44 -7.54 -11.37
N ASN A 197 -20.16 -8.37 -12.13
CA ASN A 197 -21.62 -8.27 -12.27
C ASN A 197 -22.38 -8.52 -10.94
N PHE A 198 -21.82 -9.33 -10.04
CA PHE A 198 -22.39 -9.55 -8.70
C PHE A 198 -21.90 -8.55 -7.65
N THR A 199 -20.94 -7.70 -8.00
CA THR A 199 -20.41 -6.68 -7.08
C THR A 199 -21.26 -5.42 -7.16
N THR A 200 -21.69 -4.91 -6.00
CA THR A 200 -22.56 -3.72 -5.98
C THR A 200 -21.82 -2.47 -6.45
N VAL A 201 -22.53 -1.53 -7.08
CA VAL A 201 -21.97 -0.24 -7.52
C VAL A 201 -21.32 0.51 -6.36
N ARG A 202 -21.90 0.45 -5.15
CA ARG A 202 -21.32 1.07 -3.95
C ARG A 202 -19.94 0.50 -3.60
N THR A 203 -19.76 -0.81 -3.74
CA THR A 203 -18.46 -1.46 -3.55
C THR A 203 -17.47 -1.01 -4.62
N LEU A 204 -17.89 -0.97 -5.88
CA LEU A 204 -17.03 -0.52 -6.99
C LEU A 204 -16.64 0.95 -6.87
N GLU A 205 -17.55 1.79 -6.38
CA GLU A 205 -17.30 3.20 -6.09
C GLU A 205 -16.26 3.36 -4.98
N GLN A 206 -16.37 2.62 -3.87
CA GLN A 206 -15.35 2.65 -2.82
C GLN A 206 -13.98 2.22 -3.33
N VAL A 207 -13.92 1.16 -4.14
CA VAL A 207 -12.67 0.70 -4.77
C VAL A 207 -12.11 1.74 -5.72
N ALA A 208 -12.97 2.45 -6.45
CA ALA A 208 -12.57 3.53 -7.34
C ALA A 208 -11.98 4.72 -6.57
N TRP A 209 -12.54 5.07 -5.41
CA TRP A 209 -11.95 6.07 -4.51
C TRP A 209 -10.55 5.65 -4.04
N ASP A 210 -10.41 4.44 -3.52
CA ASP A 210 -9.13 3.95 -3.01
C ASP A 210 -8.07 3.84 -4.13
N PHE A 211 -8.50 3.49 -5.35
CA PHE A 211 -7.63 3.43 -6.50
C PHE A 211 -7.22 4.82 -6.99
N LEU A 212 -8.13 5.80 -6.98
CA LEU A 212 -7.82 7.18 -7.32
C LEU A 212 -6.79 7.77 -6.34
N GLU A 213 -6.97 7.59 -5.03
CA GLU A 213 -5.97 8.04 -4.05
C GLU A 213 -4.61 7.37 -4.28
N SER A 214 -4.60 6.09 -4.65
CA SER A 214 -3.37 5.38 -4.99
C SER A 214 -2.70 5.93 -6.27
N LEU A 215 -3.48 6.36 -7.27
CA LEU A 215 -2.97 7.01 -8.49
C LEU A 215 -2.37 8.38 -8.18
N ILE A 216 -3.03 9.15 -7.30
CA ILE A 216 -2.54 10.45 -6.82
C ILE A 216 -1.23 10.25 -6.07
N ASP A 217 -1.19 9.35 -5.09
CA ASP A 217 0.01 9.04 -4.31
C ASP A 217 1.14 8.51 -5.22
N ALA A 218 0.83 7.72 -6.24
CA ALA A 218 1.82 7.30 -7.24
C ALA A 218 2.38 8.49 -8.03
N GLN A 219 1.52 9.39 -8.53
CA GLN A 219 1.97 10.56 -9.29
C GLN A 219 2.80 11.51 -8.44
N GLU A 220 2.43 11.69 -7.18
CA GLU A 220 3.17 12.52 -6.22
C GLU A 220 4.38 11.82 -5.60
N GLY A 221 4.77 10.64 -6.11
CA GLY A 221 5.99 9.95 -5.71
C GLY A 221 5.94 9.36 -4.31
N ARG A 222 4.74 9.17 -3.75
CA ARG A 222 4.50 8.60 -2.41
C ARG A 222 3.77 7.27 -2.51
N PRO A 223 4.36 6.25 -3.14
CA PRO A 223 3.67 4.98 -3.40
C PRO A 223 3.29 4.19 -2.15
N CYS A 224 3.82 4.56 -0.97
CA CYS A 224 3.49 3.95 0.31
C CYS A 224 3.71 2.42 0.35
N VAL A 225 4.74 1.93 -0.35
CA VAL A 225 5.09 0.49 -0.44
C VAL A 225 6.36 0.17 0.35
N TYR A 226 6.46 -1.07 0.84
CA TYR A 226 7.65 -1.51 1.59
C TYR A 226 8.88 -1.71 0.69
N PRO A 227 10.10 -1.53 1.23
CA PRO A 227 11.35 -1.78 0.51
C PRO A 227 11.54 -3.23 0.06
N TRP A 228 10.90 -4.23 0.63
CA TRP A 228 10.99 -5.62 0.13
C TRP A 228 9.91 -5.99 -0.90
N ALA A 229 9.09 -5.05 -1.36
CA ALA A 229 8.03 -5.31 -2.35
C ALA A 229 8.61 -5.61 -3.75
N THR A 230 8.96 -6.88 -4.01
CA THR A 230 9.63 -7.32 -5.27
C THR A 230 8.75 -7.34 -6.53
N VAL A 231 7.44 -7.11 -6.36
CA VAL A 231 6.45 -7.07 -7.46
C VAL A 231 6.02 -5.64 -7.79
N TYR A 232 6.60 -4.65 -7.13
CA TYR A 232 6.32 -3.24 -7.33
C TYR A 232 7.18 -2.66 -8.45
N HIS A 233 6.58 -1.81 -9.29
CA HIS A 233 7.25 -1.06 -10.34
C HIS A 233 6.65 0.33 -10.40
N HIS A 234 7.49 1.37 -10.41
CA HIS A 234 7.07 2.76 -10.54
C HIS A 234 7.36 3.26 -11.95
N GLU A 235 6.31 3.64 -12.66
CA GLU A 235 6.37 4.30 -13.95
C GLU A 235 6.20 5.82 -13.75
N ARG A 236 7.07 6.59 -14.42
CA ARG A 236 7.00 8.05 -14.43
C ARG A 236 6.11 8.50 -15.59
N TYR A 237 5.29 9.51 -15.31
CA TYR A 237 4.37 10.13 -16.27
C TYR A 237 4.54 11.65 -16.22
N ASN A 238 4.38 12.29 -17.37
CA ASN A 238 4.55 13.74 -17.50
C ASN A 238 3.37 14.53 -16.89
N SER A 239 2.26 13.87 -16.56
CA SER A 239 1.10 14.47 -15.90
C SER A 239 0.28 13.39 -15.20
N PHE A 240 -0.61 13.80 -14.28
CA PHE A 240 -1.58 12.91 -13.67
C PHE A 240 -2.54 12.32 -14.70
N GLU A 241 -3.03 13.14 -15.64
CA GLU A 241 -3.94 12.70 -16.70
C GLU A 241 -3.32 11.59 -17.54
N ALA A 242 -2.05 11.71 -17.93
CA ALA A 242 -1.35 10.66 -18.68
C ALA A 242 -1.27 9.34 -17.89
N ARG A 243 -1.05 9.39 -16.56
CA ARG A 243 -1.10 8.20 -15.70
C ARG A 243 -2.52 7.63 -15.64
N PHE A 244 -3.52 8.50 -15.48
CA PHE A 244 -4.91 8.13 -15.38
C PHE A 244 -5.40 7.43 -16.66
N GLU A 245 -5.11 7.98 -17.84
CA GLU A 245 -5.44 7.38 -19.14
C GLU A 245 -4.88 5.95 -19.26
N GLN A 246 -3.63 5.72 -18.87
CA GLN A 246 -3.06 4.37 -18.89
C GLN A 246 -3.72 3.43 -17.89
N ALA A 247 -4.10 3.93 -16.71
CA ALA A 247 -4.87 3.16 -15.74
C ALA A 247 -6.25 2.78 -16.31
N MET A 248 -6.92 3.71 -17.01
CA MET A 248 -8.20 3.45 -17.67
C MET A 248 -8.07 2.42 -18.79
N ILE A 249 -7.05 2.52 -19.65
CA ILE A 249 -6.77 1.49 -20.67
C ILE A 249 -6.59 0.12 -20.00
N PHE A 250 -5.83 0.06 -18.90
CA PHE A 250 -5.59 -1.19 -18.18
C PHE A 250 -6.88 -1.81 -17.62
N LEU A 251 -7.74 -1.02 -16.98
CA LEU A 251 -9.01 -1.50 -16.41
C LEU A 251 -10.04 -1.85 -17.49
N SER A 252 -10.11 -1.07 -18.56
CA SER A 252 -11.04 -1.34 -19.66
C SER A 252 -10.69 -2.62 -20.40
N THR A 253 -9.42 -3.02 -20.45
CA THR A 253 -8.95 -4.18 -21.22
C THR A 253 -8.78 -5.47 -20.41
N SER A 254 -8.60 -5.41 -19.09
CA SER A 254 -8.35 -6.59 -18.24
C SER A 254 -9.35 -6.72 -17.10
N LYS A 255 -10.36 -7.59 -17.23
CA LYS A 255 -11.34 -7.79 -16.14
C LYS A 255 -10.78 -8.57 -14.98
N ALA A 256 -9.77 -9.42 -15.23
CA ALA A 256 -8.93 -9.95 -14.18
C ALA A 256 -8.19 -8.86 -13.38
N ALA A 257 -7.84 -7.71 -13.96
CA ALA A 257 -7.30 -6.59 -13.19
C ALA A 257 -8.38 -5.94 -12.32
N CYS A 258 -9.56 -5.69 -12.89
CA CYS A 258 -10.71 -5.15 -12.16
C CYS A 258 -11.10 -6.00 -10.95
N THR A 259 -11.13 -7.34 -11.07
CA THR A 259 -11.41 -8.22 -9.92
C THR A 259 -10.29 -8.24 -8.91
N ASN A 260 -9.03 -8.13 -9.35
CA ASN A 260 -7.91 -7.99 -8.43
C ASN A 260 -8.02 -6.70 -7.62
N LEU A 261 -8.52 -5.59 -8.17
CA LEU A 261 -8.73 -4.34 -7.41
C LEU A 261 -9.66 -4.51 -6.20
N LEU A 262 -10.51 -5.55 -6.17
CA LEU A 262 -11.31 -5.91 -5.00
C LEU A 262 -10.46 -6.47 -3.84
N GLN A 263 -9.17 -6.73 -4.07
CA GLN A 263 -8.21 -7.19 -3.06
C GLN A 263 -7.40 -6.01 -2.51
N ALA A 264 -7.29 -5.91 -1.19
CA ALA A 264 -6.65 -4.79 -0.51
C ALA A 264 -5.17 -4.54 -0.89
N SER A 265 -4.46 -5.54 -1.41
CA SER A 265 -3.01 -5.49 -1.61
C SER A 265 -2.53 -5.00 -2.98
N VAL A 266 -3.44 -4.78 -3.95
CA VAL A 266 -3.03 -4.52 -5.34
C VAL A 266 -3.13 -3.06 -5.79
N LEU A 267 -3.86 -2.22 -5.07
CA LEU A 267 -4.16 -0.83 -5.46
C LEU A 267 -2.90 -0.04 -5.80
N ALA A 268 -1.98 0.06 -4.82
CA ALA A 268 -0.72 0.77 -5.00
C ALA A 268 0.13 0.18 -6.13
N ARG A 269 0.12 -1.15 -6.32
CA ARG A 269 0.88 -1.82 -7.37
C ARG A 269 0.36 -1.44 -8.76
N PHE A 270 -0.94 -1.46 -8.96
CA PHE A 270 -1.55 -1.12 -10.25
C PHE A 270 -1.46 0.38 -10.56
N ALA A 271 -1.65 1.23 -9.56
CA ALA A 271 -1.58 2.68 -9.71
C ALA A 271 -0.16 3.16 -10.09
N ASN A 272 0.87 2.46 -9.62
CA ASN A 272 2.26 2.85 -9.85
C ASN A 272 2.79 2.48 -11.23
N GLY A 273 2.27 1.43 -11.86
CA GLY A 273 2.75 0.96 -13.15
C GLY A 273 1.66 0.29 -13.99
N PRO A 274 0.62 1.02 -14.42
CA PRO A 274 -0.50 0.43 -15.15
C PRO A 274 -0.06 -0.20 -16.48
N VAL A 275 0.90 0.38 -17.20
CA VAL A 275 1.38 -0.18 -18.48
C VAL A 275 2.18 -1.46 -18.26
N PHE A 276 3.09 -1.47 -17.27
CA PHE A 276 3.85 -2.65 -16.89
C PHE A 276 2.93 -3.80 -16.46
N GLU A 277 1.90 -3.50 -15.65
CA GLU A 277 0.94 -4.50 -15.20
C GLU A 277 0.06 -5.01 -16.34
N TYR A 278 -0.35 -4.15 -17.27
CA TYR A 278 -1.03 -4.57 -18.50
C TYR A 278 -0.19 -5.56 -19.30
N LYS A 279 1.06 -5.21 -19.64
CA LYS A 279 1.99 -6.10 -20.37
C LYS A 279 2.22 -7.42 -19.64
N LYS A 280 2.32 -7.38 -18.32
CA LYS A 280 2.46 -8.59 -17.49
C LYS A 280 1.23 -9.47 -17.55
N LYS A 281 0.02 -8.89 -17.53
CA LYS A 281 -1.25 -9.63 -17.64
C LYS A 281 -1.40 -10.25 -19.03
N GLU A 282 -1.06 -9.52 -20.08
CA GLU A 282 -1.03 -10.03 -21.45
C GLU A 282 -0.05 -11.21 -21.60
N ALA A 283 1.17 -11.07 -21.10
CA ALA A 283 2.16 -12.15 -21.13
C ALA A 283 1.73 -13.38 -20.32
N ASN A 284 1.12 -13.18 -19.14
CA ASN A 284 0.59 -14.27 -18.32
C ASN A 284 -0.54 -15.01 -19.03
N LYS A 285 -1.41 -14.30 -19.76
CA LYS A 285 -2.47 -14.90 -20.57
C LYS A 285 -1.88 -15.80 -21.64
N HIS A 286 -0.94 -15.30 -22.43
CA HIS A 286 -0.27 -16.10 -23.48
C HIS A 286 0.37 -17.37 -22.90
N ASN A 287 1.05 -17.25 -21.75
CA ASN A 287 1.69 -18.38 -21.08
C ASN A 287 0.67 -19.39 -20.53
N ASN A 288 -0.47 -18.93 -20.00
CA ASN A 288 -1.53 -19.80 -19.51
C ASN A 288 -2.21 -20.55 -20.66
N GLY A 289 -2.53 -19.87 -21.77
CA GLY A 289 -3.08 -20.52 -22.96
C GLY A 289 -2.17 -21.64 -23.48
N ARG A 290 -0.86 -21.40 -23.53
CA ARG A 290 0.12 -22.44 -23.90
C ARG A 290 0.10 -23.63 -22.94
N LYS A 291 0.00 -23.38 -21.63
CA LYS A 291 -0.09 -24.47 -20.62
C LYS A 291 -1.37 -25.27 -20.77
N ASP A 292 -2.51 -24.61 -21.05
CA ASP A 292 -3.79 -25.29 -21.24
C ASP A 292 -3.76 -26.20 -22.48
N THR A 293 -3.14 -25.75 -23.57
CA THR A 293 -2.92 -26.60 -24.76
C THR A 293 -2.06 -27.82 -24.43
N ILE A 294 -0.97 -27.64 -23.69
CA ILE A 294 -0.10 -28.75 -23.27
C ILE A 294 -0.86 -29.72 -22.36
N LEU A 295 -1.64 -29.22 -21.41
CA LEU A 295 -2.41 -30.06 -20.49
C LEU A 295 -3.52 -30.83 -21.22
N ALA A 296 -4.16 -30.22 -22.21
CA ALA A 296 -5.15 -30.88 -23.06
C ALA A 296 -4.52 -32.01 -23.89
N ASP A 297 -3.35 -31.78 -24.49
CA ASP A 297 -2.59 -32.81 -25.23
C ASP A 297 -2.16 -33.96 -24.30
N LEU A 298 -1.64 -33.64 -23.10
CA LEU A 298 -1.29 -34.66 -22.10
C LEU A 298 -2.49 -35.49 -21.66
N ARG A 299 -3.66 -34.88 -21.44
CA ARG A 299 -4.90 -35.59 -21.11
C ARG A 299 -5.36 -36.48 -22.25
N ALA A 300 -5.28 -36.02 -23.50
CA ALA A 300 -5.64 -36.80 -24.67
C ALA A 300 -4.71 -38.02 -24.84
N ARG A 301 -3.40 -37.84 -24.62
CA ARG A 301 -2.42 -38.95 -24.65
C ARG A 301 -2.64 -39.95 -23.53
N ALA A 302 -2.92 -39.48 -22.31
CA ALA A 302 -3.25 -40.35 -21.18
C ALA A 302 -4.51 -41.17 -21.48
N ALA A 303 -5.58 -40.54 -21.95
CA ALA A 303 -6.81 -41.24 -22.33
C ALA A 303 -6.59 -42.26 -23.47
N ALA A 304 -5.75 -41.94 -24.45
CA ALA A 304 -5.39 -42.86 -25.53
C ALA A 304 -4.56 -44.06 -25.01
N ALA A 305 -3.63 -43.83 -24.08
CA ALA A 305 -2.85 -44.88 -23.44
C ALA A 305 -3.74 -45.81 -22.59
N ASP A 306 -4.66 -45.24 -21.80
CA ASP A 306 -5.64 -46.01 -21.01
C ASP A 306 -6.55 -46.86 -21.92
N ALA A 307 -6.99 -46.30 -23.06
CA ALA A 307 -7.79 -47.02 -24.05
C ALA A 307 -7.02 -48.17 -24.72
N GLN A 308 -5.73 -47.96 -25.05
CA GLN A 308 -4.87 -49.01 -25.59
C GLN A 308 -4.60 -50.11 -24.57
N GLN A 309 -4.40 -49.76 -23.30
CA GLN A 309 -4.20 -50.72 -22.22
C GLN A 309 -5.48 -51.53 -21.93
N ALA A 310 -6.65 -50.89 -21.95
CA ALA A 310 -7.94 -51.58 -21.85
C ALA A 310 -8.23 -52.52 -23.05
N ALA A 311 -7.79 -52.14 -24.26
CA ALA A 311 -7.89 -52.99 -25.45
C ALA A 311 -6.94 -54.19 -25.39
N ALA A 312 -5.73 -54.02 -24.83
CA ALA A 312 -4.77 -55.11 -24.66
C ALA A 312 -5.20 -56.14 -23.60
N VAL A 313 -5.90 -55.71 -22.54
CA VAL A 313 -6.46 -56.61 -21.50
C VAL A 313 -7.67 -57.39 -22.00
N ASN A 314 -8.41 -56.86 -22.99
CA ASN A 314 -9.59 -57.49 -23.58
C ASN A 314 -9.30 -58.32 -24.85
N GLN A 315 -8.03 -58.56 -25.21
CA GLN A 315 -7.71 -59.58 -26.20
C GLN A 315 -7.82 -60.97 -25.55
N PRO A 316 -8.80 -61.81 -25.93
CA PRO A 316 -8.91 -63.15 -25.39
C PRO A 316 -7.83 -64.03 -26.03
N GLY A 317 -6.89 -64.52 -25.21
CA GLY A 317 -6.07 -65.71 -25.48
C GLY A 317 -5.31 -65.77 -26.79
N ALA A 318 -4.01 -65.45 -26.73
CA ALA A 318 -3.02 -66.24 -27.47
C ALA A 318 -2.91 -67.65 -26.85
#